data_AF-A0AAV8SNJ3-F1
#
_entry.id   AF-A0AAV8SNJ3-F1
#
_cell.length_a   1.000
_cell.length_b   1.000
_cell.length_c   1.000
_cell.angle_alpha   90.00
_cell.angle_beta   90.00
_cell.angle_gamma   90.00
#
_symmetry.space_group_name_H-M   'P 1'
#
loop_
_entity.id
_entity.type
_entity.pdbx_description
1 polymer ?
#
loop_
_entity_poly.entity_id
_entity_poly.type
_entity_poly.pdbx_seq_one_letter_code
_entity_poly.pdbx_strand_id
1 'polypeptide(L)'
;MPTITVSSTRAPLPLPSPPTTPLPAAPLSISIGRNSDKIINRRHLLSAVSISIAVSTGPYHDMVAAARGLFQMPPVRLSNRYYLVRSGESEFERIGIINTNPVAKTSVDSGLSENGKKQTVRAALKLKAMGACDNGCWIWPSITQRAYQAAEIIASVNGISRSFIVPEYSFLDARGLGAYEGKNLEAISEVYASDSISTRNKPPPIDDGTPNESVADVFVRVTQLMSILETQYSESTIVIVSPDSDNLTILQAGLIGLDLRRHRDLSFAPGEVRFVDISDIPTYKQPASAVYKCQNPPICS
;
A
#
# COMPACT_ATOMS: atom_id res chain seq x y z
N MET A 1 -56.04 -41.69 -17.72
CA MET A 1 -57.04 -40.66 -18.10
C MET A 1 -57.74 -40.17 -16.83
N PRO A 2 -57.91 -38.88 -16.56
CA PRO A 2 -57.51 -37.69 -17.31
C PRO A 2 -56.45 -36.84 -16.60
N THR A 3 -55.76 -36.06 -17.43
CA THR A 3 -54.72 -35.07 -17.14
C THR A 3 -55.40 -33.73 -16.86
N ILE A 4 -54.98 -32.99 -15.82
CA ILE A 4 -55.32 -31.57 -15.68
C ILE A 4 -54.00 -30.77 -15.63
N THR A 5 -53.69 -30.18 -16.78
CA THR A 5 -52.66 -29.18 -17.00
C THR A 5 -53.22 -27.81 -16.58
N VAL A 6 -52.53 -27.14 -15.65
CA VAL A 6 -52.75 -25.70 -15.40
C VAL A 6 -51.52 -24.96 -15.89
N SER A 7 -51.65 -24.35 -17.07
CA SER A 7 -50.70 -23.41 -17.65
C SER A 7 -50.96 -22.03 -17.04
N SER A 8 -49.95 -21.44 -16.40
CA SER A 8 -49.98 -20.03 -15.99
C SER A 8 -48.80 -19.31 -16.61
N THR A 9 -49.03 -18.74 -17.78
CA THR A 9 -48.18 -17.75 -18.44
C THR A 9 -48.40 -16.40 -17.76
N ARG A 10 -47.44 -15.96 -16.94
CA ARG A 10 -47.42 -14.60 -16.40
C ARG A 10 -46.38 -13.78 -17.18
N ALA A 11 -46.85 -12.77 -17.91
CA ALA A 11 -46.02 -11.81 -18.63
C ALA A 11 -45.17 -10.98 -17.64
N PRO A 12 -43.96 -10.53 -18.02
CA PRO A 12 -43.16 -9.65 -17.17
C PRO A 12 -43.77 -8.25 -17.10
N LEU A 13 -43.86 -7.69 -15.90
CA LEU A 13 -44.23 -6.30 -15.66
C LEU A 13 -43.09 -5.36 -16.12
N PRO A 14 -43.38 -4.14 -16.62
CA PRO A 14 -42.35 -3.19 -17.02
C PRO A 14 -41.59 -2.66 -15.79
N LEU A 15 -40.26 -2.53 -15.90
CA LEU A 15 -39.43 -1.87 -14.90
C LEU A 15 -39.76 -0.37 -14.80
N PRO A 16 -39.78 0.23 -13.59
CA PRO A 16 -39.91 1.67 -13.43
C PRO A 16 -38.62 2.39 -13.81
N SER A 17 -38.75 3.50 -14.55
CA SER A 17 -37.67 4.41 -14.91
C SER A 17 -37.04 5.07 -13.67
N PRO A 18 -35.72 5.34 -13.66
CA PRO A 18 -35.08 6.06 -12.57
C PRO A 18 -35.52 7.53 -12.52
N PRO A 19 -35.60 8.15 -11.32
CA PRO A 19 -35.98 9.55 -11.17
C PRO A 19 -34.86 10.48 -11.65
N THR A 20 -35.22 11.45 -12.51
CA THR A 20 -34.35 12.52 -12.99
C THR A 20 -34.11 13.54 -11.87
N THR A 21 -32.88 13.58 -11.33
CA THR A 21 -32.47 14.65 -10.41
C THR A 21 -32.18 15.95 -11.19
N PRO A 22 -32.74 17.10 -10.79
CA PRO A 22 -32.43 18.38 -11.43
C PRO A 22 -31.01 18.85 -11.04
N LEU A 23 -30.28 19.36 -12.04
CA LEU A 23 -29.00 20.04 -11.88
C LEU A 23 -29.10 21.26 -10.95
N PRO A 24 -28.12 21.52 -10.07
CA PRO A 24 -28.13 22.72 -9.24
C PRO A 24 -27.91 23.99 -10.08
N ALA A 25 -28.69 25.01 -9.76
CA ALA A 25 -28.66 26.33 -10.37
C ALA A 25 -27.33 27.06 -10.13
N ALA A 26 -26.88 27.80 -11.13
CA ALA A 26 -25.71 28.67 -11.07
C ALA A 26 -25.88 29.77 -9.99
N PRO A 27 -24.82 30.14 -9.25
CA PRO A 27 -24.90 31.22 -8.28
C PRO A 27 -25.06 32.59 -8.95
N LEU A 28 -25.96 33.38 -8.37
CA LEU A 28 -26.31 34.74 -8.74
C LEU A 28 -25.11 35.69 -8.65
N SER A 29 -24.88 36.43 -9.73
CA SER A 29 -23.89 37.49 -9.87
C SER A 29 -24.21 38.67 -8.94
N ILE A 30 -23.31 38.98 -8.02
CA ILE A 30 -23.31 40.25 -7.28
C ILE A 30 -22.65 41.31 -8.17
N SER A 31 -23.38 42.38 -8.47
CA SER A 31 -22.85 43.54 -9.18
C SER A 31 -22.07 44.43 -8.22
N ILE A 32 -20.81 44.71 -8.56
CA ILE A 32 -20.03 45.78 -7.92
C ILE A 32 -19.52 46.70 -9.02
N GLY A 33 -19.95 47.96 -8.91
CA GLY A 33 -19.33 49.20 -9.36
C GLY A 33 -18.42 49.18 -10.59
N ARG A 34 -18.88 49.89 -11.63
CA ARG A 34 -18.02 50.51 -12.66
C ARG A 34 -16.87 51.28 -11.99
N ASN A 35 -15.64 50.92 -12.34
CA ASN A 35 -14.59 51.92 -12.53
C ASN A 35 -13.78 51.56 -13.78
N SER A 36 -13.69 52.56 -14.64
CA SER A 36 -13.04 52.53 -15.94
C SER A 36 -11.54 52.61 -15.75
N ASP A 37 -10.79 51.58 -16.10
CA ASP A 37 -9.35 51.71 -16.34
C ASP A 37 -8.83 50.75 -17.41
N LYS A 38 -8.50 51.35 -18.55
CA LYS A 38 -7.46 51.04 -19.55
C LYS A 38 -7.14 49.55 -19.81
N ILE A 39 -7.58 49.10 -20.98
CA ILE A 39 -7.14 47.86 -21.64
C ILE A 39 -5.64 47.98 -21.96
N ILE A 40 -4.80 47.25 -21.23
CA ILE A 40 -3.38 47.07 -21.56
C ILE A 40 -3.22 45.71 -22.24
N ASN A 41 -2.72 45.76 -23.48
CA ASN A 41 -2.53 44.63 -24.38
C ASN A 41 -1.46 43.66 -23.83
N ARG A 42 -1.82 42.38 -23.70
CA ARG A 42 -1.04 41.30 -23.04
C ARG A 42 0.26 40.85 -23.75
N ARG A 43 0.80 41.65 -24.67
CA ARG A 43 1.95 41.28 -25.53
C ARG A 43 3.22 42.10 -25.33
N HIS A 44 3.27 43.01 -24.34
CA HIS A 44 4.46 43.84 -24.09
C HIS A 44 4.99 43.78 -22.64
N LEU A 45 4.63 42.76 -21.86
CA LEU A 45 5.13 42.56 -20.48
C LEU A 45 6.32 41.57 -20.38
N LEU A 46 7.13 41.46 -21.43
CA LEU A 46 8.36 40.64 -21.43
C LEU A 46 9.65 41.46 -21.60
N SER A 47 9.61 42.76 -21.38
CA SER A 47 10.78 43.62 -21.53
C SER A 47 10.89 44.68 -20.44
N ALA A 48 10.94 44.25 -19.18
CA ALA A 48 11.48 45.05 -18.07
C ALA A 48 11.40 44.23 -16.78
N VAL A 49 12.48 43.54 -16.40
CA VAL A 49 13.09 43.54 -15.05
C VAL A 49 14.43 42.82 -15.22
N SER A 50 15.46 43.57 -15.61
CA SER A 50 16.85 43.20 -15.36
C SER A 50 17.27 43.98 -14.12
N ILE A 51 16.99 43.44 -12.94
CA ILE A 51 17.54 43.94 -11.68
C ILE A 51 18.51 42.87 -11.21
N SER A 52 19.79 43.12 -11.45
CA SER A 52 20.90 42.36 -10.89
C SER A 52 20.96 42.64 -9.39
N ILE A 53 20.38 41.76 -8.57
CA ILE A 53 20.65 41.73 -7.14
C ILE A 53 21.83 40.76 -6.94
N ALA A 54 23.01 41.34 -6.73
CA ALA A 54 24.16 40.59 -6.22
C ALA A 54 23.88 40.19 -4.77
N VAL A 55 23.34 38.98 -4.57
CA VAL A 55 23.27 38.33 -3.26
C VAL A 55 24.47 37.41 -3.14
N SER A 56 25.23 37.60 -2.06
CA SER A 56 26.40 36.80 -1.69
C SER A 56 26.16 35.30 -1.87
N THR A 57 27.03 34.67 -2.68
CA THR A 57 27.19 33.22 -2.77
C THR A 57 27.76 32.68 -1.47
N GLY A 58 26.91 32.47 -0.47
CA GLY A 58 27.12 31.38 0.47
C GLY A 58 26.97 30.04 -0.28
N PRO A 59 27.56 28.93 0.18
CA PRO A 59 27.40 27.65 -0.46
C PRO A 59 25.96 27.17 -0.21
N TYR A 60 25.02 27.65 -1.03
CA TYR A 60 23.77 26.95 -1.25
C TYR A 60 24.16 25.64 -1.91
N HIS A 61 24.14 24.58 -1.11
CA HIS A 61 24.17 23.23 -1.62
C HIS A 61 22.95 23.13 -2.53
N ASP A 62 23.17 23.20 -3.84
CA ASP A 62 22.19 22.79 -4.83
C ASP A 62 21.80 21.37 -4.45
N MET A 63 20.66 21.20 -3.75
CA MET A 63 20.01 19.91 -3.65
C MET A 63 19.43 19.62 -5.02
N VAL A 64 20.31 19.28 -5.96
CA VAL A 64 19.95 18.63 -7.20
C VAL A 64 19.10 17.45 -6.78
N ALA A 65 17.86 17.42 -7.25
CA ALA A 65 17.00 16.27 -7.11
C ALA A 65 17.72 15.09 -7.78
N ALA A 66 18.46 14.33 -6.99
CA ALA A 66 19.08 13.11 -7.45
C ALA A 66 17.93 12.22 -7.91
N ALA A 67 17.94 11.82 -9.18
CA ALA A 67 17.01 10.81 -9.66
C ALA A 67 17.17 9.60 -8.73
N ARG A 68 16.19 9.41 -7.84
CA ARG A 68 16.10 8.22 -6.99
C ARG A 68 15.82 7.11 -7.99
N GLY A 69 16.87 6.42 -8.43
CA GLY A 69 16.75 5.27 -9.31
C GLY A 69 15.80 4.23 -8.70
N LEU A 70 15.44 3.21 -9.47
CA LEU A 70 14.58 2.13 -8.99
C LEU A 70 15.05 1.65 -7.60
N PHE A 71 14.14 1.61 -6.62
CA PHE A 71 14.47 1.19 -5.27
C PHE A 71 15.01 -0.24 -5.29
N GLN A 72 16.18 -0.45 -4.70
CA GLN A 72 16.84 -1.76 -4.64
C GLN A 72 16.81 -2.29 -3.21
N MET A 73 16.60 -3.60 -3.08
CA MET A 73 16.63 -4.33 -1.82
C MET A 73 17.93 -5.13 -1.70
N PRO A 74 18.57 -5.18 -0.51
CA PRO A 74 18.36 -4.26 0.61
C PRO A 74 18.76 -2.82 0.23
N PRO A 75 18.07 -1.80 0.75
CA PRO A 75 18.34 -0.41 0.38
C PRO A 75 19.63 0.10 1.02
N VAL A 76 20.32 1.03 0.33
CA VAL A 76 21.49 1.72 0.91
C VAL A 76 21.07 2.60 2.10
N ARG A 77 19.87 3.18 2.03
CA ARG A 77 19.26 4.03 3.06
C ARG A 77 17.75 4.07 2.86
N LEU A 78 17.03 4.39 3.93
CA LEU A 78 15.63 4.80 3.89
C LEU A 78 15.56 6.29 4.22
N SER A 79 14.80 7.05 3.44
CA SER A 79 14.55 8.47 3.69
C SER A 79 13.35 8.72 4.59
N ASN A 80 12.49 7.71 4.76
CA ASN A 80 11.33 7.74 5.64
C ASN A 80 11.52 6.75 6.80
N ARG A 81 10.70 6.95 7.85
CA ARG A 81 10.61 6.05 9.01
C ARG A 81 9.42 5.12 8.82
N TYR A 82 9.63 3.82 8.97
CA TYR A 82 8.58 2.83 8.73
C TYR A 82 8.17 2.10 10.00
N TYR A 83 6.86 1.97 10.18
CA TYR A 83 6.25 1.09 11.16
C TYR A 83 5.41 0.05 10.41
N LEU A 84 5.66 -1.22 10.69
CA LEU A 84 4.97 -2.34 10.10
C LEU A 84 3.91 -2.84 11.08
N VAL A 85 2.68 -2.97 10.61
CA VAL A 85 1.54 -3.39 11.42
C VAL A 85 0.80 -4.51 10.71
N ARG A 86 0.70 -5.68 11.36
CA ARG A 86 -0.27 -6.70 10.93
C ARG A 86 -1.64 -6.32 11.48
N SER A 87 -2.67 -6.38 10.64
CA SER A 87 -4.05 -6.21 11.10
C SER A 87 -4.38 -7.20 12.23
N GLY A 88 -5.38 -6.87 13.05
CA GLY A 88 -5.91 -7.83 14.01
C GLY A 88 -6.54 -9.05 13.32
N GLU A 89 -6.86 -10.06 14.12
CA GLU A 89 -7.54 -11.27 13.68
C GLU A 89 -8.81 -10.93 12.89
N SER A 90 -9.00 -11.57 11.73
CA SER A 90 -10.22 -11.42 10.93
C SER A 90 -11.32 -12.39 11.35
N GLU A 91 -12.55 -12.18 10.88
CA GLU A 91 -13.63 -13.15 11.07
C GLU A 91 -13.32 -14.52 10.45
N PHE A 92 -12.66 -14.55 9.28
CA PHE A 92 -12.18 -15.80 8.67
C PHE A 92 -11.07 -16.49 9.48
N GLU A 93 -10.11 -15.73 10.01
CA GLU A 93 -9.06 -16.29 10.88
C GLU A 93 -9.67 -16.83 12.18
N ARG A 94 -10.67 -16.15 12.75
CA ARG A 94 -11.38 -16.59 13.96
C ARG A 94 -12.04 -17.96 13.79
N ILE A 95 -12.58 -18.25 12.61
CA ILE A 95 -13.18 -19.55 12.28
C ILE A 95 -12.18 -20.54 11.67
N GLY A 96 -10.89 -20.17 11.60
CA GLY A 96 -9.82 -21.03 11.13
C GLY A 96 -9.86 -21.30 9.62
N ILE A 97 -10.25 -20.31 8.81
CA ILE A 97 -10.35 -20.41 7.35
C ILE A 97 -9.38 -19.43 6.67
N ILE A 98 -8.70 -19.90 5.63
CA ILE A 98 -7.86 -19.09 4.75
C ILE A 98 -8.76 -18.27 3.83
N ASN A 99 -8.56 -16.94 3.83
CA ASN A 99 -9.21 -16.03 2.91
C ASN A 99 -8.20 -15.06 2.28
N THR A 100 -7.91 -15.31 1.01
CA THR A 100 -6.94 -14.60 0.18
C THR A 100 -7.51 -14.21 -1.19
N ASN A 101 -8.74 -14.63 -1.50
CA ASN A 101 -9.42 -14.26 -2.73
C ASN A 101 -9.71 -12.74 -2.76
N PRO A 102 -9.19 -11.99 -3.75
CA PRO A 102 -9.38 -10.55 -3.82
C PRO A 102 -10.84 -10.12 -4.06
N VAL A 103 -11.72 -11.02 -4.52
CA VAL A 103 -13.15 -10.73 -4.71
C VAL A 103 -13.85 -10.49 -3.38
N ALA A 104 -13.48 -11.23 -2.33
CA ALA A 104 -14.10 -11.11 -1.01
C ALA A 104 -13.45 -10.02 -0.14
N LYS A 105 -12.32 -9.43 -0.55
CA LYS A 105 -11.44 -8.66 0.36
C LYS A 105 -12.09 -7.44 1.02
N THR A 106 -13.10 -6.83 0.40
CA THR A 106 -13.86 -5.69 0.94
C THR A 106 -15.20 -6.09 1.57
N SER A 107 -15.51 -7.39 1.60
CA SER A 107 -16.70 -7.90 2.28
C SER A 107 -16.61 -7.61 3.78
N VAL A 108 -17.78 -7.40 4.40
CA VAL A 108 -17.90 -7.26 5.86
C VAL A 108 -17.35 -8.50 6.56
N ASP A 109 -17.53 -9.69 5.96
CA ASP A 109 -17.05 -10.97 6.49
C ASP A 109 -15.51 -11.10 6.45
N SER A 110 -14.81 -10.24 5.69
CA SER A 110 -13.35 -10.16 5.67
C SER A 110 -12.80 -9.10 6.64
N GLY A 111 -13.67 -8.53 7.49
CA GLY A 111 -13.32 -7.54 8.51
C GLY A 111 -12.63 -8.11 9.74
N LEU A 112 -12.26 -7.21 10.66
CA LEU A 112 -11.72 -7.54 11.97
C LEU A 112 -12.76 -8.25 12.83
N SER A 113 -12.33 -9.30 13.53
CA SER A 113 -13.10 -9.91 14.60
C SER A 113 -13.20 -8.98 15.82
N GLU A 114 -14.07 -9.31 16.77
CA GLU A 114 -14.11 -8.60 18.05
C GLU A 114 -12.78 -8.67 18.82
N ASN A 115 -12.06 -9.78 18.70
CA ASN A 115 -10.71 -9.90 19.24
C ASN A 115 -9.70 -9.10 18.39
N GLY A 116 -9.84 -9.13 17.06
CA GLY A 116 -9.06 -8.33 16.12
C GLY A 116 -9.12 -6.83 16.40
N LYS A 117 -10.31 -6.29 16.70
CA LYS A 117 -10.49 -4.89 17.11
C LYS A 117 -9.69 -4.57 18.38
N LYS A 118 -9.72 -5.44 19.39
CA LYS A 118 -8.95 -5.27 20.63
C LYS A 118 -7.44 -5.34 20.38
N GLN A 119 -7.00 -6.25 19.53
CA GLN A 119 -5.59 -6.35 19.11
C GLN A 119 -5.14 -5.08 18.39
N THR A 120 -5.94 -4.56 17.46
CA THR A 120 -5.67 -3.29 16.77
C THR A 120 -5.62 -2.11 17.72
N VAL A 121 -6.50 -2.01 18.72
CA VAL A 121 -6.42 -0.94 19.73
C VAL A 121 -5.09 -1.02 20.49
N ARG A 122 -4.63 -2.22 20.86
CA ARG A 122 -3.31 -2.40 21.49
C ARG A 122 -2.17 -1.99 20.54
N ALA A 123 -2.26 -2.35 19.26
CA ALA A 123 -1.31 -1.94 18.24
C ALA A 123 -1.23 -0.40 18.12
N ALA A 124 -2.39 0.26 18.09
CA ALA A 124 -2.50 1.70 18.00
C ALA A 124 -1.92 2.41 19.23
N LEU A 125 -2.15 1.88 20.43
CA LEU A 125 -1.55 2.37 21.66
C LEU A 125 -0.03 2.14 21.70
N LYS A 126 0.46 1.02 21.15
CA LYS A 126 1.89 0.73 21.02
C LYS A 126 2.57 1.74 20.07
N LEU A 127 1.96 2.03 18.91
CA LEU A 127 2.44 3.08 18.00
C LEU A 127 2.52 4.45 18.69
N LYS A 128 1.50 4.79 19.48
CA LYS A 128 1.48 6.02 20.27
C LYS A 128 2.62 6.07 21.29
N ALA A 129 2.84 4.98 22.01
CA ALA A 129 3.93 4.88 22.99
C ALA A 129 5.33 4.96 22.33
N MET A 130 5.45 4.56 21.07
CA MET A 130 6.68 4.69 20.28
C MET A 130 6.87 6.09 19.66
N GLY A 131 5.90 7.00 19.84
CA GLY A 131 5.92 8.32 19.21
C GLY A 131 5.84 8.27 17.68
N ALA A 132 5.22 7.21 17.12
CA ALA A 132 5.19 6.99 15.68
C ALA A 132 4.49 8.12 14.92
N CYS A 133 3.49 8.75 15.53
CA CYS A 133 2.65 9.75 14.88
C CYS A 133 2.65 11.11 15.58
N ASP A 134 3.62 11.38 16.47
CA ASP A 134 3.70 12.62 17.25
C ASP A 134 3.80 13.88 16.37
N ASN A 135 4.53 13.78 15.26
CA ASN A 135 4.68 14.84 14.25
C ASN A 135 3.79 14.62 13.02
N GLY A 136 2.73 13.82 13.17
CA GLY A 136 1.94 13.29 12.06
C GLY A 136 2.61 12.07 11.41
N CYS A 137 1.77 11.26 10.75
CA CYS A 137 2.20 10.08 10.02
C CYS A 137 1.22 9.79 8.88
N TRP A 138 1.72 9.12 7.84
CA TRP A 138 0.88 8.56 6.77
C TRP A 138 0.57 7.10 7.11
N ILE A 139 -0.69 6.70 6.97
CA ILE A 139 -1.11 5.31 7.21
C ILE A 139 -1.46 4.70 5.86
N TRP A 140 -0.71 3.69 5.46
CA TRP A 140 -0.84 2.97 4.20
C TRP A 140 -1.40 1.56 4.44
N PRO A 141 -2.72 1.40 4.55
CA PRO A 141 -3.34 0.08 4.63
C PRO A 141 -3.56 -0.53 3.26
N SER A 142 -3.53 -1.86 3.20
CA SER A 142 -4.28 -2.58 2.17
C SER A 142 -5.77 -2.19 2.21
N ILE A 143 -6.44 -2.20 1.06
CA ILE A 143 -7.90 -2.04 0.99
C ILE A 143 -8.70 -3.24 1.50
N THR A 144 -8.06 -4.33 1.92
CA THR A 144 -8.75 -5.41 2.64
C THR A 144 -9.49 -4.85 3.86
N GLN A 145 -10.71 -5.32 4.09
CA GLN A 145 -11.61 -4.75 5.10
C GLN A 145 -10.95 -4.70 6.49
N ARG A 146 -10.27 -5.78 6.90
CA ARG A 146 -9.54 -5.84 8.17
C ARG A 146 -8.39 -4.84 8.29
N ALA A 147 -7.61 -4.62 7.23
CA ALA A 147 -6.48 -3.69 7.25
C ALA A 147 -6.96 -2.24 7.23
N TYR A 148 -8.01 -1.95 6.46
CA TYR A 148 -8.60 -0.61 6.42
C TYR A 148 -9.27 -0.24 7.75
N GLN A 149 -10.06 -1.14 8.34
CA GLN A 149 -10.60 -0.97 9.70
C GLN A 149 -9.49 -0.79 10.73
N ALA A 150 -8.38 -1.52 10.59
CA ALA A 150 -7.24 -1.36 11.47
C ALA A 150 -6.62 0.04 11.35
N ALA A 151 -6.46 0.55 10.14
CA ALA A 151 -5.98 1.91 9.90
C ALA A 151 -6.90 2.98 10.48
N GLU A 152 -8.22 2.84 10.38
CA GLU A 152 -9.16 3.78 10.99
C GLU A 152 -9.03 3.83 12.51
N ILE A 153 -8.89 2.66 13.16
CA ILE A 153 -8.67 2.58 14.61
C ILE A 153 -7.32 3.20 14.98
N ILE A 154 -6.25 2.87 14.25
CA ILE A 154 -4.91 3.44 14.46
C ILE A 154 -4.95 4.96 14.35
N ALA A 155 -5.60 5.48 13.30
CA ALA A 155 -5.74 6.91 13.08
C ALA A 155 -6.49 7.59 14.22
N SER A 156 -7.63 7.02 14.63
CA SER A 156 -8.46 7.55 15.72
C SER A 156 -7.69 7.65 17.05
N VAL A 157 -6.98 6.59 17.45
CA VAL A 157 -6.23 6.54 18.71
C VAL A 157 -5.02 7.51 18.72
N ASN A 158 -4.41 7.72 17.55
CA ASN A 158 -3.24 8.58 17.38
C ASN A 158 -3.58 10.02 16.96
N GLY A 159 -4.87 10.38 16.87
CA GLY A 159 -5.29 11.74 16.51
C GLY A 159 -5.00 12.12 15.05
N ILE A 160 -4.90 11.13 14.16
CA ILE A 160 -4.61 11.32 12.73
C ILE A 160 -5.92 11.43 11.94
N SER A 161 -6.02 12.46 11.10
CA SER A 161 -7.18 12.65 10.22
C SER A 161 -7.24 11.54 9.16
N ARG A 162 -8.47 11.16 8.76
CA ARG A 162 -8.72 10.20 7.68
C ARG A 162 -8.04 10.60 6.36
N SER A 163 -7.75 11.88 6.15
CA SER A 163 -7.02 12.38 4.98
C SER A 163 -5.57 11.88 4.87
N PHE A 164 -5.00 11.34 5.95
CA PHE A 164 -3.66 10.74 5.98
C PHE A 164 -3.69 9.22 5.86
N ILE A 165 -4.87 8.62 5.69
CA ILE A 165 -5.03 7.21 5.33
C ILE A 165 -5.00 7.12 3.81
N VAL A 166 -3.98 6.47 3.27
CA VAL A 166 -3.77 6.28 1.83
C VAL A 166 -3.99 4.80 1.51
N PRO A 167 -5.19 4.42 1.04
CA PRO A 167 -5.49 3.02 0.76
C PRO A 167 -4.63 2.52 -0.41
N GLU A 168 -3.98 1.38 -0.21
CA GLU A 168 -3.19 0.68 -1.21
C GLU A 168 -4.00 -0.52 -1.75
N TYR A 169 -4.16 -0.57 -3.07
CA TYR A 169 -5.16 -1.41 -3.74
C TYR A 169 -4.65 -2.79 -4.16
N SER A 170 -3.32 -2.97 -4.27
CA SER A 170 -2.71 -4.10 -4.98
C SER A 170 -1.44 -4.62 -4.31
N PHE A 171 -0.46 -3.76 -4.01
CA PHE A 171 0.84 -4.14 -3.48
C PHE A 171 0.82 -4.69 -2.04
N LEU A 172 -0.25 -4.47 -1.29
CA LEU A 172 -0.48 -4.93 0.09
C LEU A 172 -1.67 -5.89 0.19
N ASP A 173 -2.22 -6.37 -0.93
CA ASP A 173 -3.17 -7.48 -0.87
C ASP A 173 -2.55 -8.69 -0.15
N ALA A 174 -3.40 -9.46 0.53
CA ALA A 174 -2.96 -10.71 1.15
C ALA A 174 -2.35 -11.61 0.08
N ARG A 175 -1.31 -12.38 0.43
CA ARG A 175 -0.69 -13.29 -0.54
C ARG A 175 -1.73 -14.28 -1.04
N GLY A 176 -1.94 -14.34 -2.36
CA GLY A 176 -2.85 -15.31 -2.94
C GLY A 176 -2.35 -16.74 -2.74
N LEU A 177 -3.16 -17.59 -2.09
CA LEU A 177 -2.78 -18.98 -1.79
C LEU A 177 -3.42 -20.04 -2.71
N GLY A 178 -4.04 -19.62 -3.81
CA GLY A 178 -4.60 -20.50 -4.83
C GLY A 178 -5.53 -21.57 -4.25
N ALA A 179 -5.23 -22.85 -4.49
CA ALA A 179 -5.99 -24.00 -4.03
C ALA A 179 -6.05 -24.19 -2.51
N TYR A 180 -5.45 -23.30 -1.71
CA TYR A 180 -5.65 -23.24 -0.27
C TYR A 180 -6.77 -22.27 0.15
N GLU A 181 -7.36 -21.51 -0.76
CA GLU A 181 -8.54 -20.69 -0.47
C GLU A 181 -9.66 -21.54 0.15
N GLY A 182 -10.25 -21.03 1.24
CA GLY A 182 -11.33 -21.72 1.95
C GLY A 182 -10.88 -22.94 2.77
N LYS A 183 -9.61 -23.34 2.72
CA LYS A 183 -9.09 -24.41 3.57
C LYS A 183 -8.87 -23.93 5.00
N ASN A 184 -8.66 -24.90 5.87
CA ASN A 184 -8.32 -24.67 7.26
C ASN A 184 -6.98 -23.93 7.41
N LEU A 185 -6.90 -22.98 8.34
CA LEU A 185 -5.78 -22.04 8.51
C LEU A 185 -4.45 -22.76 8.80
N GLU A 186 -4.51 -23.92 9.43
CA GLU A 186 -3.37 -24.78 9.75
C GLU A 186 -2.63 -25.26 8.49
N ALA A 187 -3.32 -25.33 7.34
CA ALA A 187 -2.74 -25.69 6.05
C ALA A 187 -1.71 -24.67 5.54
N ILE A 188 -1.68 -23.45 6.09
CA ILE A 188 -0.62 -22.45 5.81
C ILE A 188 0.77 -23.01 6.16
N SER A 189 0.86 -23.91 7.15
CA SER A 189 2.13 -24.53 7.53
C SER A 189 2.79 -25.30 6.37
N GLU A 190 2.00 -25.89 5.48
CA GLU A 190 2.46 -26.59 4.27
C GLU A 190 3.00 -25.60 3.22
N VAL A 191 2.32 -24.47 3.03
CA VAL A 191 2.77 -23.38 2.16
C VAL A 191 4.15 -22.91 2.59
N TYR A 192 4.32 -22.62 3.87
CA TYR A 192 5.59 -22.17 4.41
C TYR A 192 6.70 -23.22 4.37
N ALA A 193 6.36 -24.51 4.52
CA ALA A 193 7.32 -25.58 4.33
C ALA A 193 7.83 -25.60 2.87
N SER A 194 6.93 -25.38 1.90
CA SER A 194 7.29 -25.24 0.49
C SER A 194 8.16 -23.99 0.22
N ASP A 195 7.83 -22.86 0.83
CA ASP A 195 8.58 -21.60 0.68
C ASP A 195 10.02 -21.71 1.18
N SER A 196 10.25 -22.49 2.24
CA SER A 196 11.59 -22.73 2.80
C SER A 196 12.54 -23.42 1.82
N ILE A 197 12.00 -24.13 0.82
CA ILE A 197 12.77 -24.82 -0.22
C ILE A 197 13.14 -23.83 -1.33
N SER A 198 12.17 -23.06 -1.83
CA SER A 198 12.35 -22.15 -2.95
C SER A 198 11.37 -20.98 -2.90
N THR A 199 11.89 -19.77 -3.11
CA THR A 199 11.10 -18.53 -3.14
C THR A 199 10.17 -18.43 -4.35
N ARG A 200 10.36 -19.29 -5.36
CA ARG A 200 9.55 -19.33 -6.59
C ARG A 200 8.44 -20.38 -6.52
N ASN A 201 8.35 -21.12 -5.43
CA ASN A 201 7.27 -22.08 -5.26
C ASN A 201 5.94 -21.33 -5.17
N LYS A 202 4.99 -21.74 -6.01
CA LYS A 202 3.62 -21.24 -5.99
C LYS A 202 2.72 -22.32 -5.39
N PRO A 203 1.75 -21.96 -4.53
CA PRO A 203 0.65 -22.85 -4.22
C PRO A 203 -0.03 -23.35 -5.51
N PRO A 204 -0.67 -24.53 -5.51
CA PRO A 204 -1.42 -24.98 -6.69
C PRO A 204 -2.49 -23.97 -7.08
N PRO A 205 -2.77 -23.76 -8.37
CA PRO A 205 -3.81 -22.84 -8.81
C PRO A 205 -5.21 -23.37 -8.50
N ILE A 206 -6.21 -22.47 -8.55
CA ILE A 206 -7.64 -22.76 -8.41
C ILE A 206 -8.41 -21.93 -9.46
N ASP A 207 -9.66 -22.29 -9.73
CA ASP A 207 -10.51 -21.72 -10.78
C ASP A 207 -11.49 -20.62 -10.30
N ASP A 208 -11.44 -20.24 -9.02
CA ASP A 208 -12.31 -19.23 -8.41
C ASP A 208 -11.79 -17.79 -8.52
N GLY A 209 -10.68 -17.59 -9.24
CA GLY A 209 -10.02 -16.30 -9.39
C GLY A 209 -9.01 -15.95 -8.28
N THR A 210 -8.79 -16.82 -7.30
CA THR A 210 -7.75 -16.61 -6.28
C THR A 210 -6.36 -16.73 -6.90
N PRO A 211 -5.50 -15.69 -6.78
CA PRO A 211 -4.11 -15.77 -7.23
C PRO A 211 -3.33 -16.85 -6.46
N ASN A 212 -2.25 -17.38 -7.06
CA ASN A 212 -1.32 -18.29 -6.41
C ASN A 212 0.11 -17.72 -6.46
N GLU A 213 0.42 -16.86 -5.50
CA GLU A 213 1.66 -16.10 -5.46
C GLU A 213 2.79 -16.88 -4.77
N SER A 214 3.99 -16.77 -5.32
CA SER A 214 5.23 -17.17 -4.65
C SER A 214 5.76 -16.06 -3.77
N VAL A 215 6.69 -16.39 -2.86
CA VAL A 215 7.42 -15.39 -2.07
C VAL A 215 8.11 -14.35 -2.95
N ALA A 216 8.68 -14.78 -4.09
CA ALA A 216 9.30 -13.90 -5.07
C ALA A 216 8.30 -12.94 -5.74
N ASP A 217 7.07 -13.38 -6.01
CA ASP A 217 6.02 -12.50 -6.57
C ASP A 217 5.65 -11.40 -5.56
N VAL A 218 5.42 -11.79 -4.29
CA VAL A 218 5.13 -10.84 -3.20
C VAL A 218 6.29 -9.87 -3.00
N PHE A 219 7.53 -10.36 -3.05
CA PHE A 219 8.73 -9.54 -2.91
C PHE A 219 8.82 -8.44 -3.97
N VAL A 220 8.47 -8.73 -5.22
CA VAL A 220 8.43 -7.73 -6.29
C VAL A 220 7.44 -6.62 -5.96
N ARG A 221 6.21 -6.95 -5.57
CA ARG A 221 5.18 -5.93 -5.29
C ARG A 221 5.48 -5.09 -4.05
N VAL A 222 6.00 -5.69 -2.97
CA VAL A 222 6.39 -4.89 -1.78
C VAL A 222 7.62 -4.01 -2.06
N THR A 223 8.50 -4.42 -2.96
CA THR A 223 9.62 -3.56 -3.43
C THR A 223 9.11 -2.38 -4.28
N GLN A 224 8.08 -2.61 -5.10
CA GLN A 224 7.41 -1.54 -5.85
C GLN A 224 6.69 -0.57 -4.91
N LEU A 225 6.02 -1.07 -3.86
CA LEU A 225 5.46 -0.23 -2.81
C LEU A 225 6.55 0.66 -2.19
N MET A 226 7.69 0.09 -1.78
CA MET A 226 8.78 0.88 -1.22
C MET A 226 9.33 1.90 -2.21
N SER A 227 9.37 1.58 -3.51
CA SER A 227 9.74 2.55 -4.55
C SER A 227 8.80 3.75 -4.56
N ILE A 228 7.50 3.52 -4.42
CA ILE A 228 6.49 4.58 -4.36
C ILE A 228 6.68 5.41 -3.10
N LEU A 229 6.76 4.76 -1.93
CA LEU A 229 6.86 5.45 -0.64
C LEU A 229 8.14 6.29 -0.54
N GLU A 230 9.28 5.73 -0.96
CA GLU A 230 10.56 6.43 -0.99
C GLU A 230 10.68 7.47 -2.10
N THR A 231 9.73 7.55 -3.05
CA THR A 231 9.75 8.61 -4.07
C THR A 231 8.76 9.73 -3.74
N GLN A 232 7.59 9.37 -3.21
CA GLN A 232 6.50 10.33 -2.93
C GLN A 232 6.68 11.05 -1.60
N TYR A 233 7.34 10.43 -0.63
CA TYR A 233 7.55 11.00 0.69
C TYR A 233 9.04 11.24 0.99
N SER A 234 9.29 12.23 1.83
CA SER A 234 10.63 12.55 2.33
C SER A 234 10.54 12.87 3.81
N GLU A 235 11.46 12.29 4.60
CA GLU A 235 11.58 12.52 6.05
C GLU A 235 10.25 12.32 6.81
N SER A 236 9.36 11.50 6.26
CA SER A 236 8.03 11.25 6.79
C SER A 236 8.00 9.98 7.61
N THR A 237 7.02 9.87 8.50
CA THR A 237 6.70 8.60 9.16
C THR A 237 5.55 7.92 8.43
N ILE A 238 5.74 6.64 8.09
CA ILE A 238 4.81 5.84 7.32
C ILE A 238 4.48 4.57 8.12
N VAL A 239 3.19 4.35 8.37
CA VAL A 239 2.66 3.15 9.01
C VAL A 239 2.05 2.26 7.92
N ILE A 240 2.71 1.15 7.61
CA ILE A 240 2.23 0.16 6.64
C ILE A 240 1.35 -0.84 7.38
N VAL A 241 0.09 -0.98 6.95
CA VAL A 241 -0.88 -1.90 7.57
C VAL A 241 -1.23 -3.01 6.59
N SER A 242 -0.75 -4.22 6.87
CA SER A 242 -0.99 -5.41 6.04
C SER A 242 -2.13 -6.27 6.60
N PRO A 243 -2.97 -6.90 5.75
CA PRO A 243 -3.97 -7.87 6.19
C PRO A 243 -3.35 -9.06 6.90
N ASP A 244 -2.23 -9.55 6.37
CA ASP A 244 -1.54 -10.76 6.81
C ASP A 244 -0.07 -10.49 7.15
N SER A 245 0.62 -11.56 7.53
CA SER A 245 2.05 -11.52 7.85
C SER A 245 2.96 -11.55 6.63
N ASP A 246 2.52 -12.06 5.48
CA ASP A 246 3.41 -12.39 4.36
C ASP A 246 4.01 -11.13 3.74
N ASN A 247 3.20 -10.10 3.49
CA ASN A 247 3.73 -8.82 2.97
C ASN A 247 4.81 -8.23 3.87
N LEU A 248 4.56 -8.24 5.19
CA LEU A 248 5.46 -7.61 6.17
C LEU A 248 6.73 -8.42 6.38
N THR A 249 6.62 -9.74 6.46
CA THR A 249 7.78 -10.64 6.62
C THR A 249 8.70 -10.58 5.42
N ILE A 250 8.14 -10.60 4.21
CA ILE A 250 8.89 -10.58 2.96
C ILE A 250 9.52 -9.20 2.73
N LEU A 251 8.79 -8.13 3.04
CA LEU A 251 9.33 -6.78 3.07
C LEU A 251 10.50 -6.68 4.06
N GLN A 252 10.30 -7.12 5.31
CA GLN A 252 11.33 -7.03 6.34
C GLN A 252 12.56 -7.87 5.99
N ALA A 253 12.39 -9.09 5.46
CA ALA A 253 13.48 -9.92 4.97
C ALA A 253 14.26 -9.22 3.85
N GLY A 254 13.55 -8.60 2.91
CA GLY A 254 14.13 -7.77 1.84
C GLY A 254 14.97 -6.61 2.35
N LEU A 255 14.45 -5.86 3.32
CA LEU A 255 15.11 -4.70 3.90
C LEU A 255 16.42 -5.06 4.61
N ILE A 256 16.44 -6.17 5.36
CA ILE A 256 17.62 -6.59 6.13
C ILE A 256 18.54 -7.55 5.34
N GLY A 257 18.21 -7.86 4.08
CA GLY A 257 18.97 -8.79 3.26
C GLY A 257 18.94 -10.25 3.74
N LEU A 258 17.90 -10.63 4.48
CA LEU A 258 17.66 -12.03 4.86
C LEU A 258 17.26 -12.83 3.63
N ASP A 259 17.72 -14.08 3.56
CA ASP A 259 17.23 -15.04 2.58
C ASP A 259 15.70 -15.13 2.64
N LEU A 260 15.01 -14.81 1.55
CA LEU A 260 13.55 -14.75 1.51
C LEU A 260 12.89 -16.10 1.85
N ARG A 261 13.60 -17.23 1.71
CA ARG A 261 13.12 -18.55 2.17
C ARG A 261 12.90 -18.62 3.69
N ARG A 262 13.52 -17.68 4.42
CA ARG A 262 13.45 -17.55 5.87
C ARG A 262 12.50 -16.45 6.33
N HIS A 263 11.66 -15.89 5.44
CA HIS A 263 10.74 -14.81 5.81
C HIS A 263 9.83 -15.18 7.01
N ARG A 264 9.47 -16.47 7.15
CA ARG A 264 8.68 -16.97 8.29
C ARG A 264 9.35 -16.75 9.65
N ASP A 265 10.67 -16.67 9.73
CA ASP A 265 11.39 -16.35 10.98
C ASP A 265 10.97 -14.97 11.53
N LEU A 266 10.42 -14.11 10.66
CA LEU A 266 9.97 -12.76 10.96
C LEU A 266 8.44 -12.69 11.13
N SER A 267 7.72 -13.80 11.31
CA SER A 267 6.25 -13.83 11.35
C SER A 267 5.67 -12.81 12.32
N PHE A 268 4.59 -12.13 11.92
CA PHE A 268 3.85 -11.18 12.76
C PHE A 268 2.64 -11.86 13.39
N ALA A 269 2.43 -11.66 14.69
CA ALA A 269 1.16 -11.98 15.34
C ALA A 269 0.06 -10.95 14.97
N PRO A 270 -1.23 -11.31 15.07
CA PRO A 270 -2.31 -10.36 14.82
C PRO A 270 -2.21 -9.11 15.74
N GLY A 271 -2.26 -7.92 15.13
CA GLY A 271 -2.06 -6.65 15.84
C GLY A 271 -0.62 -6.37 16.29
N GLU A 272 0.37 -7.12 15.80
CA GLU A 272 1.77 -6.84 16.09
C GLU A 272 2.26 -5.59 15.34
N VAL A 273 3.08 -4.80 16.03
CA VAL A 273 3.74 -3.60 15.51
C VAL A 273 5.25 -3.75 15.64
N ARG A 274 5.97 -3.43 14.56
CA ARG A 274 7.43 -3.33 14.54
C ARG A 274 7.88 -2.01 13.90
N PHE A 275 8.92 -1.42 14.46
CA PHE A 275 9.66 -0.34 13.81
C PHE A 275 10.75 -0.95 12.92
N VAL A 276 10.94 -0.40 11.72
CA VAL A 276 12.06 -0.77 10.86
C VAL A 276 13.30 -0.02 11.34
N ASP A 277 14.21 -0.72 12.02
CA ASP A 277 15.48 -0.14 12.43
C ASP A 277 16.44 -0.07 11.24
N ILE A 278 17.00 1.11 11.02
CA ILE A 278 17.97 1.34 9.94
C ILE A 278 19.28 0.62 10.26
N SER A 279 19.61 0.38 11.53
CA SER A 279 20.82 -0.38 11.90
C SER A 279 20.78 -1.85 11.46
N ASP A 280 19.59 -2.40 11.25
CA ASP A 280 19.41 -3.79 10.80
C ASP A 280 19.60 -3.93 9.29
N ILE A 281 19.63 -2.81 8.55
CA ILE A 281 19.85 -2.80 7.11
C ILE A 281 21.35 -2.96 6.85
N PRO A 282 21.77 -3.99 6.09
CA PRO A 282 23.18 -4.26 5.87
C PRO A 282 23.84 -3.08 5.16
N THR A 283 25.02 -2.69 5.62
CA THR A 283 25.80 -1.64 4.97
C THR A 283 26.08 -2.06 3.52
N TYR A 284 25.63 -1.24 2.58
CA TYR A 284 25.85 -1.48 1.16
C TYR A 284 27.34 -1.62 0.89
N LYS A 285 27.76 -2.82 0.49
CA LYS A 285 29.06 -3.03 -0.12
C LYS A 285 28.86 -2.72 -1.59
N GLN A 286 29.34 -1.56 -2.04
CA GLN A 286 29.38 -1.26 -3.46
C GLN A 286 29.98 -2.49 -4.16
N PRO A 287 29.22 -3.16 -5.05
CA PRO A 287 29.81 -4.23 -5.83
C PRO A 287 31.03 -3.60 -6.49
N ALA A 288 32.18 -4.27 -6.43
CA ALA A 288 33.36 -3.80 -7.14
C ALA A 288 32.90 -3.54 -8.55
N SER A 289 32.70 -2.27 -8.89
CA SER A 289 32.15 -1.89 -10.16
C SER A 289 33.24 -2.30 -11.13
N ALA A 290 33.09 -3.49 -11.71
CA ALA A 290 33.64 -3.76 -13.01
C ALA A 290 32.92 -2.75 -13.89
N VAL A 291 33.46 -1.54 -13.90
CA VAL A 291 33.33 -0.65 -15.04
C VAL A 291 33.85 -1.54 -16.15
N TYR A 292 32.94 -2.21 -16.86
CA TYR A 292 33.22 -2.71 -18.19
C TYR A 292 33.44 -1.44 -19.00
N LYS A 293 34.64 -0.86 -18.85
CA LYS A 293 35.16 0.13 -19.76
C LYS A 293 35.30 -0.66 -21.04
N CYS A 294 34.27 -0.63 -21.87
CA CYS A 294 34.42 -1.07 -23.25
C CYS A 294 35.47 -0.14 -23.84
N GLN A 295 36.71 -0.62 -23.89
CA GLN A 295 37.83 0.20 -24.33
C GLN A 295 37.74 0.45 -25.84
N ASN A 296 36.90 -0.30 -26.58
CA ASN A 296 36.83 -0.24 -28.03
C ASN A 296 35.41 -0.46 -28.61
N PRO A 297 34.51 0.54 -28.56
CA PRO A 297 33.25 0.47 -29.30
C PRO A 297 33.54 0.37 -30.81
N PRO A 298 32.80 -0.47 -31.58
CA PRO A 298 31.50 -1.07 -31.25
C PRO A 298 31.55 -2.53 -30.76
N ILE A 299 32.73 -3.13 -30.58
CA ILE A 299 32.85 -4.54 -30.16
C ILE A 299 33.35 -4.58 -28.72
N CYS A 300 32.39 -4.71 -27.80
CA CYS A 300 32.63 -4.96 -26.39
C CYS A 300 32.44 -6.47 -26.14
N SER A 301 33.52 -7.24 -26.24
CA SER A 301 33.58 -8.63 -25.74
C SER A 301 34.07 -8.64 -24.31
#